data_AF-A0A1Z8URH1-F1
#
_entry.id   AF-A0A1Z8URH1-F1
#
_cell.length_a   1.000
_cell.length_b   1.000
_cell.length_c   1.000
_cell.angle_alpha   90.00
_cell.angle_beta   90.00
_cell.angle_gamma   90.00
#
_symmetry.space_group_name_H-M   'P 1'
#
loop_
_entity.id
_entity.type
_entity.pdbx_description
1 polymer ?
#
loop_
_entity_poly.entity_id
_entity_poly.type
_entity_poly.pdbx_seq_one_letter_code
_entity_poly.pdbx_strand_id
1 'polypeptide(L)'
;MKMGLTISDWGPSAWNTLHVICHTYPKKPTKEHKKQTYEFLHLFASHLPCPSCREHFMDLLAEEIPSTDSEHFDSRENMVEFMNDMHNIVNRRLGKRVFTLSEHYDVYRPRPKGPSINLVHVTIFVVIICAVSAFCRHRKQRGVRC
;
A
#
# COMPACT_ATOMS: atom_id res chain seq x y z
N MET A 1 -28.28 2.45 -16.21
CA MET A 1 -27.04 3.26 -16.06
C MET A 1 -25.98 2.39 -15.41
N LYS A 2 -25.03 1.83 -16.18
CA LYS A 2 -23.91 1.03 -15.65
C LYS A 2 -22.79 1.99 -15.25
N MET A 3 -22.91 2.62 -14.07
CA MET A 3 -21.75 3.20 -13.40
C MET A 3 -21.31 2.14 -12.40
N GLY A 4 -20.21 1.44 -12.68
CA GLY A 4 -19.76 0.39 -11.78
C GLY A 4 -18.29 0.13 -12.01
N LEU A 5 -17.48 0.57 -11.06
CA LEU A 5 -16.08 0.15 -10.95
C LEU A 5 -16.03 -1.38 -11.05
N THR A 6 -15.17 -1.89 -11.92
CA THR A 6 -14.92 -3.32 -12.07
C THR A 6 -14.14 -3.85 -10.85
N ILE A 7 -14.11 -5.17 -10.66
CA ILE A 7 -13.29 -5.79 -9.60
C ILE A 7 -11.82 -5.37 -9.71
N SER A 8 -11.30 -5.21 -10.94
CA SER A 8 -9.94 -4.72 -11.17
C SER A 8 -9.72 -3.26 -10.75
N ASP A 9 -10.76 -2.42 -10.74
CA ASP A 9 -10.63 -1.00 -10.38
C ASP A 9 -10.53 -0.79 -8.87
N TRP A 10 -11.24 -1.60 -8.06
CA TRP A 10 -11.27 -1.42 -6.60
C TRP A 10 -10.54 -2.52 -5.82
N GLY A 11 -10.44 -3.74 -6.36
CA GLY A 11 -9.86 -4.89 -5.67
C GLY A 11 -8.42 -4.68 -5.18
N PRO A 12 -7.49 -4.18 -6.02
CA PRO A 12 -6.13 -3.89 -5.58
C PRO A 12 -6.06 -2.87 -4.43
N SER A 13 -6.88 -1.83 -4.49
CA SER A 13 -6.96 -0.80 -3.43
C SER A 13 -7.51 -1.40 -2.13
N ALA A 14 -8.54 -2.23 -2.21
CA ALA A 14 -9.13 -2.93 -1.08
C ALA A 14 -8.10 -3.83 -0.37
N TRP A 15 -7.38 -4.66 -1.13
CA TRP A 15 -6.29 -5.48 -0.58
C TRP A 15 -5.18 -4.64 0.02
N ASN A 16 -4.78 -3.56 -0.64
CA ASN A 16 -3.76 -2.67 -0.11
C ASN A 16 -4.17 -2.06 1.23
N THR A 17 -5.43 -1.63 1.38
CA THR A 17 -5.95 -1.14 2.66
C THR A 17 -5.84 -2.18 3.76
N LEU A 18 -6.27 -3.41 3.50
CA LEU A 18 -6.19 -4.51 4.47
C LEU A 18 -4.74 -4.78 4.90
N HIS A 19 -3.82 -4.88 3.94
CA HIS A 19 -2.41 -5.12 4.22
C HIS A 19 -1.77 -3.97 5.00
N VAL A 20 -2.03 -2.72 4.64
CA VAL A 20 -1.53 -1.56 5.39
C VAL A 20 -2.01 -1.59 6.84
N ILE A 21 -3.28 -1.90 7.08
CA ILE A 21 -3.83 -2.02 8.43
C ILE A 21 -3.06 -3.11 9.21
N CYS A 22 -2.84 -4.29 8.61
CA CYS A 22 -2.08 -5.37 9.23
C CYS A 22 -0.63 -4.97 9.54
N HIS A 23 0.06 -4.27 8.63
CA HIS A 23 1.43 -3.75 8.84
C HIS A 23 1.50 -2.67 9.93
N THR A 24 0.39 -1.97 10.21
CA THR A 24 0.32 -0.99 11.30
C THR A 24 -0.25 -1.56 12.60
N TYR A 25 -0.66 -2.83 12.62
CA TYR A 25 -1.22 -3.47 13.81
C TYR A 25 -0.22 -3.46 14.99
N PRO A 26 -0.65 -3.38 16.26
CA PRO A 26 0.26 -3.33 17.40
C PRO A 26 1.10 -4.60 17.56
N LYS A 27 2.37 -4.46 18.00
CA LYS A 27 3.23 -5.61 18.36
C LYS A 27 2.68 -6.42 19.53
N LYS A 28 1.97 -5.74 20.43
CA LYS A 28 1.36 -6.29 21.64
C LYS A 28 -0.08 -5.78 21.70
N PRO A 29 -1.01 -6.42 20.99
CA PRO A 29 -2.39 -5.98 20.90
C PRO A 29 -3.12 -6.13 22.24
N THR A 30 -4.04 -5.21 22.50
CA THR A 30 -4.95 -5.29 23.65
C THR A 30 -6.20 -6.03 23.22
N LYS A 31 -7.03 -6.46 24.18
CA LYS A 31 -8.35 -7.04 23.87
C LYS A 31 -9.19 -6.14 22.97
N GLU A 32 -9.11 -4.83 23.17
CA GLU A 32 -9.82 -3.85 22.35
C GLU A 32 -9.28 -3.81 20.92
N HIS A 33 -7.95 -3.83 20.71
CA HIS A 33 -7.38 -3.92 19.36
C HIS A 33 -7.85 -5.17 18.62
N LYS A 34 -7.91 -6.33 19.30
CA LYS A 34 -8.41 -7.58 18.72
C LYS A 34 -9.87 -7.45 18.31
N LYS A 35 -10.73 -6.97 19.22
CA LYS A 35 -12.16 -6.75 18.97
C LYS A 35 -12.41 -5.81 17.79
N GLN A 36 -11.77 -4.65 17.79
CA GLN A 36 -11.93 -3.64 16.72
C GLN A 36 -11.50 -4.18 15.36
N THR A 37 -10.41 -4.96 15.32
CA THR A 37 -9.91 -5.55 14.07
C THR A 37 -10.85 -6.64 13.56
N TYR A 38 -11.34 -7.50 14.46
CA TYR A 38 -12.33 -8.51 14.14
C TYR A 38 -13.61 -7.87 13.56
N GLU A 39 -14.16 -6.85 14.23
CA GLU A 39 -15.35 -6.11 13.76
C GLU A 39 -15.08 -5.41 12.43
N PHE A 40 -13.91 -4.77 12.28
CA PHE A 40 -13.50 -4.12 11.04
C PHE A 40 -13.47 -5.11 9.86
N LEU A 41 -12.88 -6.30 10.03
CA LEU A 41 -12.78 -7.29 8.95
C LEU A 41 -14.18 -7.77 8.50
N HIS A 42 -15.08 -8.03 9.45
CA HIS A 42 -16.46 -8.44 9.15
C HIS A 42 -17.25 -7.31 8.48
N LEU A 43 -17.11 -6.07 8.95
CA LEU A 43 -17.73 -4.90 8.31
C LEU A 43 -17.16 -4.65 6.92
N PHE A 44 -15.84 -4.76 6.75
CA PHE A 44 -15.18 -4.62 5.45
C PHE A 44 -15.72 -5.66 4.46
N ALA A 45 -15.80 -6.92 4.88
CA ALA A 45 -16.35 -8.01 4.07
C ALA A 45 -17.80 -7.72 3.64
N SER A 46 -18.67 -7.28 4.56
CA SER A 46 -20.09 -7.03 4.27
C SER A 46 -20.32 -5.88 3.27
N HIS A 47 -19.36 -4.96 3.16
CA HIS A 47 -19.43 -3.82 2.26
C HIS A 47 -18.72 -4.02 0.92
N LEU A 48 -18.14 -5.22 0.66
CA LEU A 48 -17.55 -5.50 -0.65
C LEU A 48 -18.61 -5.36 -1.76
N PRO A 49 -18.35 -4.61 -2.85
CA PRO A 49 -19.34 -4.29 -3.87
C PRO A 49 -19.65 -5.47 -4.82
N CYS A 50 -18.95 -6.60 -4.67
CA CYS A 50 -19.12 -7.82 -5.43
C CYS A 50 -19.76 -8.90 -4.54
N PRO A 51 -21.02 -9.34 -4.80
CA PRO A 51 -21.72 -10.30 -3.96
C PRO A 51 -20.97 -11.62 -3.74
N SER A 52 -20.47 -12.24 -4.81
CA SER A 52 -19.70 -13.49 -4.72
C SER A 52 -18.34 -13.32 -4.04
N CYS A 53 -17.78 -12.11 -4.06
CA CYS A 53 -16.55 -11.79 -3.35
C CYS A 53 -16.83 -11.63 -1.85
N ARG A 54 -17.94 -10.97 -1.50
CA ARG A 54 -18.42 -10.79 -0.13
C ARG A 54 -18.72 -12.13 0.54
N GLU A 55 -19.55 -12.96 -0.09
CA GLU A 55 -19.90 -14.29 0.44
C GLU A 55 -18.65 -15.12 0.70
N HIS A 56 -17.78 -15.25 -0.32
CA HIS A 56 -16.54 -16.00 -0.18
C HIS A 56 -15.62 -15.45 0.92
N PHE A 57 -15.47 -14.13 1.03
CA PHE A 57 -14.60 -13.55 2.06
C PHE A 57 -15.19 -13.71 3.46
N MET A 58 -16.52 -13.64 3.60
CA MET A 58 -17.21 -13.95 4.86
C MET A 58 -17.00 -15.40 5.29
N ASP A 59 -17.11 -16.34 4.35
CA ASP A 59 -16.90 -17.77 4.63
C ASP A 59 -15.45 -18.01 5.12
N LEU A 60 -14.47 -17.39 4.46
CA LEU A 60 -13.07 -17.46 4.89
C LEU A 60 -12.85 -16.86 6.29
N LEU A 61 -13.49 -15.73 6.62
CA LEU A 61 -13.38 -15.16 7.96
C LEU A 61 -14.00 -16.10 9.00
N ALA A 62 -15.14 -16.71 8.70
CA ALA A 62 -15.78 -17.67 9.61
C ALA A 62 -14.93 -18.92 9.87
N GLU A 63 -14.16 -19.35 8.87
CA GLU A 63 -13.23 -20.49 8.97
C GLU A 63 -11.95 -20.14 9.73
N GLU A 64 -11.28 -19.06 9.35
CA GLU A 64 -9.92 -18.73 9.82
C GLU A 64 -9.90 -17.93 11.14
N ILE A 65 -10.92 -17.10 11.38
CA ILE A 65 -11.02 -16.28 12.61
C ILE A 65 -12.40 -16.45 13.28
N PRO A 66 -12.73 -17.63 13.84
CA PRO A 66 -14.05 -17.88 14.42
C PRO A 66 -14.36 -17.02 15.67
N SER A 67 -13.36 -16.37 16.27
CA SER A 67 -13.53 -15.45 17.39
C SER A 67 -12.38 -14.46 17.50
N THR A 68 -12.52 -13.48 18.42
CA THR A 68 -11.46 -12.53 18.78
C THR A 68 -10.25 -13.15 19.47
N ASP A 69 -10.33 -14.42 19.88
CA ASP A 69 -9.26 -15.14 20.55
C ASP A 69 -8.34 -15.93 19.58
N SER A 70 -8.58 -15.81 18.27
CA SER A 70 -7.69 -16.38 17.24
C SER A 70 -6.23 -15.90 17.40
N GLU A 71 -5.29 -16.82 17.20
CA GLU A 71 -3.84 -16.55 17.25
C GLU A 71 -3.38 -15.54 16.21
N HIS A 72 -4.15 -15.38 15.12
CA HIS A 72 -3.88 -14.36 14.10
C HIS A 72 -3.87 -12.93 14.69
N PHE A 73 -4.60 -12.71 15.79
CA PHE A 73 -4.66 -11.42 16.47
C PHE A 73 -3.60 -11.22 17.57
N ASP A 74 -2.66 -12.14 17.77
CA ASP A 74 -1.70 -12.07 18.89
C ASP A 74 -0.54 -11.09 18.66
N SER A 75 -0.23 -10.78 17.40
CA SER A 75 0.83 -9.82 17.06
C SER A 75 0.62 -9.22 15.68
N ARG A 76 1.44 -8.22 15.34
CA ARG A 76 1.47 -7.68 13.98
C ARG A 76 1.90 -8.74 12.98
N GLU A 77 2.91 -9.51 13.35
CA GLU A 77 3.52 -10.52 12.51
C GLU A 77 2.47 -11.60 12.15
N ASN A 78 1.69 -12.06 13.14
CA ASN A 78 0.56 -12.97 12.91
C ASN A 78 -0.52 -12.36 11.98
N MET A 79 -0.87 -11.08 12.16
CA MET A 79 -1.85 -10.40 11.30
C MET A 79 -1.38 -10.25 9.85
N VAL A 80 -0.10 -9.94 9.64
CA VAL A 80 0.49 -9.82 8.30
C VAL A 80 0.52 -11.18 7.60
N GLU A 81 0.92 -12.22 8.31
CA GLU A 81 0.91 -13.60 7.80
C GLU A 81 -0.51 -14.05 7.43
N PHE A 82 -1.46 -13.91 8.36
CA PHE A 82 -2.88 -14.20 8.15
C PHE A 82 -3.44 -13.51 6.89
N MET A 83 -3.23 -12.19 6.76
CA MET A 83 -3.78 -11.45 5.63
C MET A 83 -3.10 -11.82 4.30
N ASN A 84 -1.81 -12.18 4.33
CA ASN A 84 -1.12 -12.71 3.16
C ASN A 84 -1.70 -14.07 2.73
N ASP A 85 -1.99 -14.95 3.70
CA ASP A 85 -2.57 -16.27 3.43
C ASP A 85 -4.00 -16.18 2.92
N MET A 86 -4.83 -15.32 3.52
CA MET A 86 -6.18 -14.99 3.03
C MET A 86 -6.16 -14.49 1.58
N HIS A 87 -5.24 -13.57 1.26
CA HIS A 87 -5.08 -13.09 -0.12
C HIS A 87 -4.60 -14.20 -1.06
N ASN A 88 -3.73 -15.09 -0.58
CA ASN A 88 -3.24 -16.23 -1.35
C ASN A 88 -4.31 -17.29 -1.60
N ILE A 89 -5.26 -17.52 -0.69
CA ILE A 89 -6.42 -18.39 -0.93
C ILE A 89 -7.21 -17.85 -2.14
N VAL A 90 -7.47 -16.55 -2.17
CA VAL A 90 -8.15 -15.89 -3.29
C VAL A 90 -7.31 -15.94 -4.57
N ASN A 91 -5.99 -15.74 -4.48
CA ASN A 91 -5.11 -15.85 -5.64
C ASN A 91 -5.14 -17.26 -6.24
N ARG A 92 -5.05 -18.31 -5.41
CA ARG A 92 -5.17 -19.70 -5.87
C ARG A 92 -6.50 -19.95 -6.57
N ARG A 93 -7.60 -19.53 -5.96
CA ARG A 93 -8.95 -19.66 -6.55
C ARG A 93 -9.06 -18.98 -7.93
N LEU A 94 -8.39 -17.83 -8.10
CA LEU A 94 -8.42 -17.06 -9.34
C LEU A 94 -7.30 -17.41 -10.33
N GLY A 95 -6.47 -18.43 -10.04
CA GLY A 95 -5.32 -18.79 -10.88
C GLY A 95 -4.23 -17.71 -10.96
N LYS A 96 -4.13 -16.86 -9.94
CA LYS A 96 -3.13 -15.79 -9.82
C LYS A 96 -1.87 -16.27 -9.08
N ARG A 97 -0.79 -15.52 -9.22
CA ARG A 97 0.47 -15.75 -8.48
C ARG A 97 0.21 -15.76 -6.97
N VAL A 98 0.81 -16.75 -6.29
CA VAL A 98 0.89 -16.85 -4.83
C VAL A 98 2.17 -16.16 -4.37
N PHE A 99 2.11 -15.42 -3.27
CA PHE A 99 3.25 -14.71 -2.69
C PHE A 99 3.71 -15.39 -1.40
N THR A 100 5.01 -15.65 -1.30
CA THR A 100 5.63 -16.02 -0.02
C THR A 100 5.59 -14.84 0.95
N LEU A 101 5.69 -15.10 2.26
CA LEU A 101 5.72 -14.04 3.26
C LEU A 101 6.92 -13.09 3.08
N SER A 102 8.08 -13.61 2.64
CA SER A 102 9.26 -12.79 2.33
C SER A 102 9.00 -11.82 1.18
N GLU A 103 8.42 -12.30 0.07
CA GLU A 103 8.07 -11.45 -1.07
C GLU A 103 7.02 -10.40 -0.68
N HIS A 104 6.06 -10.79 0.18
CA HIS A 104 5.08 -9.87 0.72
C HIS A 104 5.73 -8.72 1.51
N TYR A 105 6.68 -9.03 2.41
CA TYR A 105 7.39 -7.99 3.16
C TYR A 105 8.20 -7.04 2.26
N ASP A 106 8.75 -7.52 1.15
CA ASP A 106 9.46 -6.68 0.19
C ASP A 106 8.53 -5.66 -0.50
N VAL A 107 7.27 -6.03 -0.78
CA VAL A 107 6.26 -5.12 -1.36
C VAL A 107 5.93 -3.96 -0.40
N TYR A 108 5.81 -4.25 0.89
CA TYR A 108 5.41 -3.27 1.91
C TYR A 108 6.61 -2.60 2.62
N ARG A 109 7.83 -2.84 2.13
CA ARG A 109 9.04 -2.24 2.68
C ARG A 109 9.00 -0.72 2.52
N PRO A 110 9.33 0.06 3.57
CA PRO A 110 9.48 1.50 3.44
C PRO A 110 10.49 1.83 2.36
N ARG A 111 10.08 2.63 1.36
CA ARG A 111 11.03 3.11 0.35
C ARG A 111 12.06 4.01 1.04
N PRO A 112 13.37 3.87 0.73
CA PRO A 112 14.36 4.80 1.23
C PRO A 112 13.95 6.21 0.81
N LYS A 113 14.02 7.15 1.75
CA LYS A 113 13.87 8.57 1.41
C LYS A 113 14.98 8.88 0.41
N GLY A 114 14.60 9.22 -0.83
CA GLY A 114 15.54 9.70 -1.83
C GLY A 114 16.29 10.92 -1.29
N PRO A 115 17.41 11.32 -1.93
CA PRO A 115 18.11 12.53 -1.53
C PRO A 115 17.11 13.69 -1.46
N SER A 116 17.00 14.30 -0.28
CA SER A 116 16.23 15.52 -0.12
C SER A 116 16.87 16.57 -1.01
N ILE A 117 16.20 16.91 -2.13
CA ILE A 117 16.67 17.97 -3.02
C ILE A 117 16.65 19.26 -2.20
N ASN A 118 17.83 19.74 -1.85
CA ASN A 118 17.97 20.99 -1.12
C ASN A 118 17.66 22.14 -2.09
N LEU A 119 16.59 22.88 -1.81
CA LEU A 119 16.13 23.99 -2.64
C LEU A 119 17.23 25.04 -2.89
N VAL A 120 18.19 25.19 -1.97
CA VAL A 120 19.37 26.06 -2.15
C VAL A 120 20.23 25.59 -3.33
N HIS A 121 20.44 24.28 -3.50
CA HIS A 121 21.23 23.75 -4.61
C HIS A 121 20.52 23.95 -5.95
N VAL A 122 19.18 23.82 -5.98
CA VAL A 122 18.37 24.12 -7.17
C VAL A 122 18.47 25.60 -7.52
N THR A 123 18.32 26.48 -6.53
CA THR A 123 18.42 27.93 -6.73
C THR A 123 19.82 28.34 -7.21
N ILE A 124 20.88 27.79 -6.63
CA ILE A 124 22.27 28.04 -7.07
C ILE A 124 22.44 27.61 -8.53
N PHE A 125 21.99 26.41 -8.88
CA PHE A 125 22.13 25.89 -10.24
C PHE A 125 21.35 26.75 -11.26
N VAL A 126 20.14 27.20 -10.92
CA VAL A 126 19.34 28.11 -11.74
C VAL A 126 20.03 29.48 -11.88
N VAL A 127 20.55 30.05 -10.79
CA VAL A 127 21.28 31.33 -10.83
C VAL A 127 22.52 31.23 -11.71
N ILE A 128 23.29 30.14 -11.61
CA ILE A 128 24.46 29.90 -12.46
C ILE A 128 24.05 29.81 -13.93
N ILE A 129 23.00 29.04 -14.27
CA ILE A 129 22.50 28.93 -15.64
C ILE A 129 22.06 30.29 -16.18
N CYS A 130 21.32 31.07 -15.39
CA CYS A 130 20.88 32.41 -15.76
C CYS A 130 22.07 33.36 -15.97
N ALA A 131 23.07 33.33 -15.09
CA ALA A 131 24.28 34.14 -15.20
C ALA A 131 25.10 33.78 -16.44
N VAL A 132 25.32 32.49 -16.70
CA VAL A 132 26.01 32.01 -17.91
C VAL A 132 25.24 32.41 -19.17
N SER A 133 23.92 32.27 -19.16
CA SER A 133 23.06 32.67 -20.29
C SER A 133 23.12 34.18 -20.54
N ALA A 134 23.05 34.99 -19.49
CA ALA A 134 23.16 36.44 -19.58
C ALA A 134 24.56 36.87 -20.07
N PHE A 135 25.61 36.25 -19.54
CA PHE A 135 26.99 36.49 -19.96
C PHE A 135 27.21 36.13 -21.43
N CYS A 136 26.70 34.99 -21.89
CA CYS A 136 26.81 34.62 -23.30
C CYS A 136 25.98 35.52 -24.22
N ARG A 137 24.79 35.97 -23.80
CA ARG A 137 24.03 37.00 -24.54
C ARG A 137 24.83 38.30 -24.64
N HIS A 138 25.46 38.74 -23.55
CA HIS A 138 26.27 39.96 -23.52
C HIS A 138 27.51 39.86 -24.44
N ARG A 139 28.23 38.72 -24.41
CA ARG A 139 29.37 38.50 -25.31
C ARG A 139 28.96 38.46 -26.78
N LYS A 140 27.83 37.81 -27.11
CA LYS A 140 27.28 37.76 -28.46
C LYS A 140 26.92 39.16 -28.99
N GLN A 141 26.34 40.03 -28.13
CA GLN A 141 26.06 41.43 -28.49
C GLN A 141 27.33 42.26 -28.77
N ARG A 142 28.48 41.88 -28.19
CA ARG A 142 29.79 42.53 -28.43
C ARG A 142 30.60 41.87 -29.56
N GLY A 143 30.00 40.95 -30.33
CA GLY A 143 30.68 40.26 -31.43
C GLY A 143 31.77 39.27 -31.00
N VAL A 144 31.82 38.92 -29.70
CA VAL A 144 32.80 37.99 -29.15
C VAL A 144 32.13 36.61 -29.00
N ARG A 145 32.74 35.55 -29.55
CA ARG A 145 32.23 34.18 -29.37
C ARG A 145 32.24 33.77 -27.89
N CYS A 146 31.09 33.28 -27.42
CA CYS A 146 31.06 32.16 -26.48
C CYS A 146 31.41 30.89 -27.29
#